data_AF-A0A8D1SFK3-F1
#
_entry.id   AF-A0A8D1SFK3-F1
#
_cell.length_a   1.000
_cell.length_b   1.000
_cell.length_c   1.000
_cell.angle_alpha   90.00
_cell.angle_beta   90.00
_cell.angle_gamma   90.00
#
_symmetry.space_group_name_H-M   'P 1'
#
loop_
_entity.id
_entity.type
_entity.pdbx_description
1 polymer ?
#
loop_
_entity_poly.entity_id
_entity_poly.type
_entity_poly.pdbx_seq_one_letter_code
_entity_poly.pdbx_strand_id
1 'polypeptide(L)'
;MGKCLLLPLLLVVLSSLLGFPQALECFQCQRVSASGVCESGKSFCQTQGSQQCFLRKVYEGDTVSYGHQGCSSLCVPMKFFRPNVTVDFRCCHDSPLCNKF
;
A
#
# COMPACT_ATOMS: atom_id res chain seq x y z
N MET A 1 34.03 -13.04 29.26
CA MET A 1 33.78 -12.89 27.80
C MET A 1 32.28 -12.87 27.61
N GLY A 2 31.65 -11.71 27.37
CA GLY A 2 30.18 -11.64 27.34
C GLY A 2 29.56 -10.28 27.05
N LYS A 3 30.37 -9.22 26.94
CA LYS A 3 29.90 -7.84 26.73
C LYS A 3 29.67 -7.47 25.26
N CYS A 4 30.04 -8.33 24.30
CA CYS A 4 29.81 -8.07 22.87
C CYS A 4 28.39 -8.42 22.38
N LEU A 5 27.65 -9.27 23.09
CA LEU A 5 26.28 -9.66 22.68
C LEU A 5 25.20 -8.71 23.23
N LEU A 6 25.53 -7.90 24.24
CA LEU A 6 24.60 -6.92 24.82
C LEU A 6 24.32 -5.75 23.87
N LEU A 7 25.32 -5.31 23.11
CA LEU A 7 25.21 -4.20 22.16
C LEU A 7 24.22 -4.47 21.00
N PRO A 8 24.28 -5.62 20.29
CA PRO A 8 23.31 -5.91 19.23
C PRO A 8 21.90 -6.13 19.76
N LEU A 9 21.74 -6.72 20.95
CA LEU A 9 20.43 -6.86 21.60
C LEU A 9 19.83 -5.49 21.95
N LEU A 10 20.64 -4.57 22.48
CA LEU A 10 20.20 -3.20 22.77
C LEU A 10 19.78 -2.47 21.49
N LEU A 11 20.50 -2.65 20.39
CA LEU A 11 20.19 -2.05 19.08
C LEU A 11 18.88 -2.58 18.49
N VAL A 12 18.61 -3.89 18.60
CA VAL A 12 17.34 -4.50 18.13
C VAL A 12 16.16 -3.99 18.95
N VAL A 13 16.31 -3.89 20.27
CA VAL A 13 15.27 -3.34 21.17
C VAL A 13 15.05 -1.85 20.90
N LEU A 14 16.12 -1.08 20.70
CA LEU A 14 16.02 0.36 20.41
C LEU A 14 15.38 0.62 19.04
N SER A 15 15.71 -0.16 18.02
CA SER A 15 15.12 -0.02 16.67
C SER A 15 13.65 -0.43 16.63
N SER A 16 13.23 -1.39 17.45
CA SER A 16 11.81 -1.73 17.61
C SER A 16 11.04 -0.70 18.47
N LEU A 17 11.68 -0.05 19.44
CA LEU A 17 11.12 1.06 20.21
C LEU A 17 11.00 2.37 19.42
N LEU A 18 11.90 2.61 18.46
CA LEU A 18 11.92 3.82 17.64
C LEU A 18 10.87 3.84 16.52
N GLY A 19 10.12 2.75 16.33
CA GLY A 19 8.98 2.72 15.40
C GLY A 19 9.34 3.18 13.99
N PHE A 20 10.52 2.80 13.48
CA PHE A 20 10.87 3.10 12.10
C PHE A 20 9.79 2.51 11.19
N PRO A 21 9.12 3.32 10.35
CA PRO A 21 8.17 2.77 9.40
C PRO A 21 8.92 1.80 8.51
N GLN A 22 8.61 0.51 8.66
CA GLN A 22 9.20 -0.52 7.82
C GLN A 22 8.74 -0.26 6.39
N ALA A 23 9.69 -0.19 5.46
CA ALA A 23 9.38 -0.11 4.04
C ALA A 23 8.50 -1.31 3.68
N LEU A 24 7.29 -1.02 3.20
CA LEU A 24 6.27 -2.02 2.90
C LEU A 24 6.25 -2.26 1.40
N GLU A 25 6.40 -3.51 0.98
CA GLU A 25 6.18 -3.87 -0.42
C GLU A 25 4.68 -3.84 -0.75
N CYS A 26 4.30 -3.19 -1.84
CA CYS A 26 2.92 -3.06 -2.31
C CYS A 26 2.80 -3.55 -3.76
N PHE A 27 1.61 -3.98 -4.18
CA PHE A 27 1.32 -4.14 -5.60
C PHE A 27 1.39 -2.79 -6.30
N GLN A 28 2.04 -2.75 -7.46
CA GLN A 28 2.02 -1.62 -8.37
C GLN A 28 1.37 -2.06 -9.68
N CYS A 29 0.31 -1.36 -10.06
CA CYS A 29 -0.38 -1.61 -11.31
C CYS A 29 -1.05 -0.33 -11.80
N GLN A 30 -0.75 0.06 -13.04
CA GLN A 30 -1.35 1.25 -13.65
C GLN A 30 -2.80 1.02 -14.04
N ARG A 31 -3.19 -0.22 -14.36
CA ARG A 31 -4.58 -0.58 -14.62
C ARG A 31 -4.85 -2.04 -14.27
N VAL A 32 -5.73 -2.26 -13.30
CA VAL A 32 -6.27 -3.57 -12.92
C VAL A 32 -7.66 -3.71 -13.53
N SER A 33 -7.93 -4.82 -14.22
CA SER A 33 -9.25 -5.13 -14.78
C SER A 33 -10.29 -5.38 -13.66
N ALA A 34 -11.57 -5.41 -14.02
CA ALA A 34 -12.63 -5.81 -13.10
C ALA A 34 -12.45 -7.22 -12.51
N SER A 35 -11.76 -8.13 -13.23
CA SER A 35 -11.42 -9.48 -12.76
C SER A 35 -10.17 -9.55 -11.88
N GLY A 36 -9.52 -8.42 -11.60
CA GLY A 36 -8.33 -8.35 -10.76
C GLY A 36 -7.01 -8.62 -11.50
N VAL A 37 -7.01 -8.68 -12.83
CA VAL A 37 -5.79 -8.88 -13.63
C VAL A 37 -5.12 -7.53 -13.88
N CYS A 38 -3.82 -7.42 -13.60
CA CYS A 38 -3.07 -6.22 -13.96
C CYS A 38 -2.82 -6.20 -15.47
N GLU A 39 -3.48 -5.27 -16.17
CA GLU A 39 -3.43 -5.10 -17.62
C GLU A 39 -2.19 -4.31 -18.06
N SER A 40 -1.72 -3.37 -17.22
CA SER A 40 -0.55 -2.54 -17.54
C SER A 40 0.26 -2.11 -16.32
N GLY A 41 1.58 -2.00 -16.51
CA GLY A 41 2.49 -1.51 -15.49
C GLY A 41 2.58 -2.40 -14.25
N LYS A 42 2.51 -3.73 -14.44
CA LYS A 42 2.65 -4.72 -13.35
C LYS A 42 4.06 -4.65 -12.77
N SER A 43 4.16 -4.28 -11.51
CA SER A 43 5.40 -4.33 -10.73
C SER A 43 5.08 -4.34 -9.24
N PHE A 44 6.10 -4.06 -8.42
CA PHE A 44 5.97 -3.81 -7.00
C PHE A 44 6.61 -2.47 -6.69
N CYS A 45 6.16 -1.82 -5.62
CA CYS A 45 6.82 -0.64 -5.06
C CYS A 45 7.08 -0.87 -3.57
N GLN A 46 8.10 -0.21 -3.03
CA GLN A 46 8.34 -0.15 -1.60
C GLN A 46 7.99 1.25 -1.09
N THR A 47 7.23 1.34 -0.01
CA THR A 47 6.90 2.63 0.60
C THR A 47 8.16 3.33 1.11
N GLN A 48 8.22 4.65 0.92
CA GLN A 48 9.27 5.52 1.44
C GLN A 48 8.67 6.66 2.24
N GLY A 49 9.28 6.98 3.38
CA GLY A 49 8.83 8.08 4.24
C GLY A 49 7.39 7.90 4.71
N SER A 50 6.51 8.83 4.32
CA SER A 50 5.08 8.81 4.66
C SER A 50 4.19 8.06 3.66
N GLN A 51 4.79 7.39 2.66
CA GLN A 51 4.01 6.63 1.69
C GLN A 51 3.28 5.46 2.33
N GLN A 52 2.09 5.17 1.80
CA GLN A 52 1.30 3.98 2.12
C GLN A 52 0.96 3.24 0.83
N CYS A 53 0.61 1.96 0.95
CA CYS A 53 0.01 1.26 -0.18
C CYS A 53 -1.40 1.82 -0.43
N PHE A 54 -1.76 2.06 -1.68
CA PHE A 54 -3.11 2.46 -2.07
C PHE A 54 -3.76 1.45 -3.01
N LEU A 55 -5.08 1.40 -2.95
CA LEU A 55 -5.95 0.72 -3.89
C LEU A 55 -7.06 1.68 -4.32
N ARG A 56 -7.14 1.98 -5.61
CA ARG A 56 -8.22 2.80 -6.20
C ARG A 56 -9.10 1.94 -7.08
N LYS A 57 -10.38 1.78 -6.73
CA LYS A 57 -11.39 1.12 -7.58
C LYS A 57 -12.29 2.16 -8.21
N VAL A 58 -12.52 2.04 -9.52
CA VAL A 58 -13.45 2.85 -10.28
C VAL A 58 -14.64 1.96 -10.63
N TYR A 59 -15.83 2.44 -10.28
CA TYR A 59 -17.10 1.78 -10.52
C TYR A 59 -17.90 2.57 -11.55
N GLU A 60 -18.56 1.86 -12.46
CA GLU A 60 -19.56 2.40 -13.37
C GLU A 60 -20.93 1.85 -12.93
N GLY A 61 -21.76 2.69 -12.33
CA GLY A 61 -22.90 2.22 -11.53
C GLY A 61 -22.42 1.38 -10.33
N ASP A 62 -22.96 0.17 -10.19
CA ASP A 62 -22.63 -0.76 -9.09
C ASP A 62 -21.55 -1.77 -9.44
N THR A 63 -21.03 -1.75 -10.68
CA THR A 63 -20.01 -2.68 -11.15
C THR A 63 -18.63 -2.05 -11.10
N VAL A 64 -17.63 -2.82 -10.69
CA VAL A 64 -16.22 -2.42 -10.84
C VAL A 64 -15.88 -2.39 -12.33
N SER A 65 -15.38 -1.25 -12.80
CA SER A 65 -14.89 -1.08 -14.16
C SER A 65 -13.38 -1.42 -14.23
N TYR A 66 -12.57 -0.76 -13.41
CA TYR A 66 -11.12 -0.99 -13.31
C TYR A 66 -10.56 -0.44 -11.99
N GLY A 67 -9.26 -0.60 -11.77
CA GLY A 67 -8.58 0.15 -10.71
C GLY A 67 -7.07 0.27 -10.83
N HIS A 68 -6.45 0.71 -9.75
CA HIS A 68 -5.04 1.05 -9.67
C HIS A 68 -4.48 0.66 -8.32
N GLN A 69 -3.20 0.30 -8.30
CA GLN A 69 -2.47 -0.08 -7.10
C GLN A 69 -1.11 0.60 -7.12
N GLY A 70 -0.60 0.98 -5.94
CA GLY A 70 0.77 1.47 -5.82
C GLY A 70 1.08 2.04 -4.45
N CYS A 71 2.16 2.83 -4.38
CA CYS A 71 2.61 3.56 -3.20
C CYS A 71 2.29 5.05 -3.39
N SER A 72 1.74 5.71 -2.38
CA SER A 72 1.43 7.15 -2.46
C SER A 72 1.66 7.83 -1.12
N SER A 73 2.27 9.02 -1.16
CA SER A 73 2.36 9.92 0.00
C SER A 73 1.02 10.63 0.26
N LEU A 74 0.19 10.76 -0.77
CA LEU A 74 -1.18 11.25 -0.67
C LEU A 74 -2.12 10.04 -0.63
N CYS A 75 -2.24 9.44 0.55
CA CYS A 75 -3.13 8.32 0.77
C CYS A 75 -4.15 8.64 1.88
N VAL A 76 -5.35 9.06 1.50
CA VAL A 76 -6.45 9.35 2.43
C VAL A 76 -7.66 8.54 1.98
N PRO A 77 -8.13 7.55 2.77
CA PRO A 77 -9.28 6.74 2.41
C PRO A 77 -10.53 7.59 2.18
N MET A 78 -11.16 7.48 1.01
CA MET A 78 -12.35 8.24 0.68
C MET A 78 -13.10 7.64 -0.52
N LYS A 79 -14.37 8.02 -0.66
CA LYS A 79 -15.20 7.71 -1.83
C LYS A 79 -15.62 8.99 -2.52
N PHE A 80 -15.40 9.08 -3.82
CA PHE A 80 -15.90 10.16 -4.66
C PHE A 80 -17.07 9.67 -5.50
N PHE A 81 -18.10 10.52 -5.62
CA PHE A 81 -19.30 10.22 -6.39
C PHE A 81 -19.46 11.25 -7.50
N ARG A 82 -19.61 10.78 -8.73
CA ARG A 82 -20.09 11.54 -9.89
C ARG A 82 -21.27 10.80 -10.51
N PRO A 83 -22.07 11.44 -11.37
CA PRO A 83 -23.13 10.74 -12.10
C PRO A 83 -22.56 9.47 -12.77
N ASN A 84 -23.11 8.31 -12.40
CA ASN A 84 -22.73 6.97 -12.87
C ASN A 84 -21.30 6.50 -12.58
N VAL A 85 -20.47 7.28 -11.87
CA VAL A 85 -19.08 6.89 -11.56
C VAL A 85 -18.81 7.04 -10.07
N THR A 86 -18.40 5.96 -9.43
CA THR A 86 -17.91 5.98 -8.04
C THR A 86 -16.42 5.63 -8.03
N VAL A 87 -15.63 6.36 -7.25
CA VAL A 87 -14.20 6.05 -7.03
C VAL A 87 -14.01 5.74 -5.55
N ASP A 88 -13.64 4.50 -5.23
CA ASP A 88 -13.28 4.06 -3.88
C ASP A 88 -11.76 4.04 -3.75
N PHE A 89 -11.22 4.90 -2.89
CA PHE A 89 -9.80 5.01 -2.63
C PHE A 89 -9.50 4.51 -1.23
N ARG A 90 -8.67 3.47 -1.11
CA ARG A 90 -8.29 2.83 0.15
C ARG A 90 -6.78 2.89 0.34
N CYS A 91 -6.38 2.91 1.61
CA CYS A 91 -4.99 2.95 2.06
C CYS A 91 -4.75 1.86 3.09
N CYS A 92 -3.56 1.27 3.07
CA CYS A 92 -3.15 0.27 4.05
C CYS A 92 -1.63 0.35 4.28
N HIS A 93 -1.21 -0.03 5.48
CA HIS A 93 0.19 -0.01 5.92
C HIS A 93 0.53 -1.12 6.93
N ASP A 94 -0.41 -2.04 7.13
CA ASP A 94 -0.47 -3.04 8.18
C ASP A 94 0.21 -4.36 7.78
N SER A 95 0.28 -4.66 6.47
CA SER A 95 0.99 -5.84 5.96
C SER A 95 1.54 -5.64 4.54
N PRO A 96 2.61 -6.34 4.14
CA PRO A 96 3.05 -6.37 2.75
C PRO A 96 1.91 -6.78 1.81
N LEU A 97 1.90 -6.20 0.61
CA LEU A 97 0.94 -6.49 -0.45
C LEU A 97 -0.54 -6.30 -0.05
N CYS A 98 -0.81 -5.49 0.99
CA CYS A 98 -2.15 -5.26 1.54
C CYS A 98 -3.12 -4.61 0.53
N ASN A 99 -2.60 -3.92 -0.49
CA ASN A 99 -3.40 -3.24 -1.50
C ASN A 99 -3.87 -4.15 -2.64
N LYS A 100 -4.06 -5.45 -2.36
CA LYS A 100 -4.59 -6.40 -3.33
C LYS A 100 -6.00 -5.97 -3.80
N PHE A 101 -6.22 -6.05 -5.11
CA PHE A 101 -7.49 -5.71 -5.74
C PHE A 101 -8.62 -6.65 -5.31
#